data_AF-A0A918CI89-F1
#
_entry.id   AF-A0A918CI89-F1
#
_cell.length_a   1.000
_cell.length_b   1.000
_cell.length_c   1.000
_cell.angle_alpha   90.00
_cell.angle_beta   90.00
_cell.angle_gamma   90.00
#
_symmetry.space_group_name_H-M   'P 1'
#
loop_
_entity.id
_entity.type
_entity.pdbx_description
1 polymer ?
#
loop_
_entity_poly.entity_id
_entity_poly.type
_entity_poly.pdbx_seq_one_letter_code
_entity_poly.pdbx_strand_id
1 'polypeptide(L)'
;MSETAPASPTIDPFGTADPAAPAPQRNRGPWGRDLRFMLVVLAAIVALFLAFALLVAFAPNGAAISALAIIAAPIATMVAAYYGISLALKQVADAREAAEAAESRARAAETSARESDAWAAQMESGLRVAVAKLRDAGRDTSDVERAAGTPDEFF
;
A
#
# COMPACT_ATOMS: atom_id res chain seq x y z
N MET A 1 44.62 43.54 52.18
CA MET A 1 44.42 42.16 52.64
C MET A 1 42.96 42.02 53.03
N SER A 2 42.16 41.44 52.13
CA SER A 2 40.79 41.01 52.41
C SER A 2 40.64 39.64 51.75
N GLU A 3 40.54 38.64 52.60
CA GLU A 3 40.28 37.24 52.31
C GLU A 3 38.77 37.02 52.36
N THR A 4 38.17 36.48 51.30
CA THR A 4 36.83 35.87 51.37
C THR A 4 36.68 34.85 50.25
N ALA A 5 36.44 33.61 50.68
CA ALA A 5 36.27 32.38 49.89
C ALA A 5 35.05 32.41 48.95
N PRO A 6 35.05 31.61 47.87
CA PRO A 6 33.81 31.32 47.15
C PRO A 6 32.95 30.32 47.95
N ALA A 7 31.77 30.78 48.38
CA ALA A 7 30.74 29.93 48.96
C ALA A 7 30.27 28.88 47.94
N SER A 8 30.18 27.63 48.39
CA SER A 8 29.61 26.50 47.65
C SER A 8 28.14 26.72 47.28
N PRO A 9 27.67 26.12 46.17
CA PRO A 9 26.31 26.31 45.67
C PRO A 9 25.28 25.64 46.60
N THR A 10 24.34 26.44 47.10
CA THR A 10 23.08 25.97 47.68
C THR A 10 22.25 25.31 46.59
N ILE A 11 21.98 24.01 46.74
CA ILE A 11 20.96 23.30 45.96
C ILE A 11 19.63 23.55 46.65
N ASP A 12 18.73 24.31 46.02
CA ASP A 12 17.34 24.43 46.43
C ASP A 12 16.56 23.17 46.02
N PRO A 13 15.92 22.43 46.94
CA PRO A 13 15.30 21.13 46.67
C PRO A 13 13.81 21.21 46.31
N PHE A 14 13.31 22.34 45.82
CA PHE A 14 11.87 22.48 45.55
C PHE A 14 11.58 23.04 44.16
N GLY A 15 11.46 22.11 43.22
CA GLY A 15 10.27 22.01 42.39
C GLY A 15 10.02 23.17 41.44
N THR A 16 10.94 23.40 40.51
CA THR A 16 10.59 24.03 39.24
C THR A 16 9.60 23.11 38.52
N ALA A 17 8.34 23.53 38.45
CA ALA A 17 7.34 22.94 37.59
C ALA A 17 7.86 22.95 36.14
N ASP A 18 8.26 21.77 35.69
CA ASP A 18 8.59 21.46 34.31
C ASP A 18 7.42 21.92 33.43
N PRO A 19 7.62 22.79 32.43
CA PRO A 19 6.54 23.16 31.52
C PRO A 19 6.13 21.88 30.80
N ALA A 20 4.92 21.41 31.13
CA ALA A 20 4.26 20.23 30.58
C ALA A 20 4.76 19.90 29.17
N ALA A 21 5.69 18.94 29.09
CA ALA A 21 6.07 18.35 27.84
C ALA A 21 4.77 17.89 27.15
N PRO A 22 4.52 18.27 25.88
CA PRO A 22 3.36 17.76 25.18
C PRO A 22 3.48 16.24 25.17
N ALA A 23 2.54 15.57 25.85
CA ALA A 23 2.47 14.12 25.87
C ALA A 23 2.62 13.62 24.43
N PRO A 24 3.48 12.63 24.14
CA PRO A 24 3.64 12.14 22.79
C PRO A 24 2.25 11.72 22.32
N GLN A 25 1.69 12.47 21.36
CA GLN A 25 0.56 12.02 20.60
C GLN A 25 1.05 10.77 19.91
N ARG A 26 0.83 9.60 20.56
CA ARG A 26 1.10 8.30 19.97
C ARG A 26 0.36 8.36 18.66
N ASN A 27 1.13 8.43 17.58
CA ASN A 27 0.62 8.43 16.23
C ASN A 27 0.00 7.05 16.05
N ARG A 28 -1.25 6.91 16.51
CA ARG A 28 -2.06 5.71 16.33
C ARG A 28 -2.36 5.74 14.85
N GLY A 29 -1.50 5.10 14.08
CA GLY A 29 -1.63 4.99 12.64
C GLY A 29 -3.03 4.52 12.24
N PRO A 30 -3.39 4.64 10.96
CA PRO A 30 -4.72 4.32 10.45
C PRO A 30 -5.26 2.96 10.94
N TRP A 31 -4.37 1.98 11.12
CA TRP A 31 -4.66 0.67 11.73
C TRP A 31 -5.31 0.71 13.12
N GLY A 32 -4.90 1.64 13.98
CA GLY A 32 -5.51 1.79 15.31
C GLY A 32 -6.93 2.33 15.25
N ARG A 33 -7.27 3.06 14.19
CA ARG A 33 -8.62 3.58 13.94
C ARG A 33 -9.52 2.48 13.36
N ASP A 34 -9.01 1.75 12.37
CA ASP A 34 -9.74 0.64 11.75
C ASP A 34 -10.00 -0.50 12.74
N LEU A 35 -9.04 -0.85 13.60
CA LEU A 35 -9.25 -1.85 14.65
C LEU A 35 -10.27 -1.41 15.70
N ARG A 36 -10.19 -0.16 16.17
CA ARG A 36 -11.18 0.39 17.11
C ARG A 36 -12.56 0.44 16.49
N PHE A 37 -12.64 0.79 15.21
CA PHE A 37 -13.90 0.82 14.48
C PHE A 37 -14.49 -0.58 14.30
N MET A 38 -13.67 -1.56 13.92
CA MET A 38 -14.07 -2.97 13.86
C MET A 38 -14.57 -3.47 15.22
N LEU A 39 -13.91 -3.07 16.31
CA LEU A 39 -14.35 -3.37 17.67
C LEU A 39 -15.67 -2.66 18.02
N VAL A 40 -15.89 -1.42 17.58
CA VAL A 40 -17.16 -0.69 17.79
C VAL A 40 -18.31 -1.35 17.04
N VAL A 41 -18.10 -1.74 15.79
CA VAL A 41 -19.10 -2.45 14.98
C VAL A 41 -19.42 -3.80 15.60
N LEU A 42 -18.39 -4.56 15.99
CA LEU A 42 -18.56 -5.85 16.67
C LEU A 42 -19.30 -5.67 18.00
N ALA A 43 -18.92 -4.68 18.80
CA ALA A 43 -19.60 -4.36 20.06
C ALA A 43 -21.06 -3.94 19.83
N ALA A 44 -21.35 -3.18 18.78
CA ALA A 44 -22.71 -2.79 18.41
C ALA A 44 -23.57 -4.00 18.01
N ILE A 45 -23.03 -4.92 17.20
CA ILE A 45 -23.73 -6.16 16.83
C ILE A 45 -24.01 -7.01 18.09
N VAL A 46 -23.01 -7.20 18.94
CA VAL A 46 -23.15 -7.96 20.18
C VAL A 46 -24.16 -7.31 21.13
N ALA A 47 -24.12 -5.98 21.27
CA ALA A 47 -25.08 -5.24 22.09
C ALA A 47 -26.51 -5.36 21.55
N LEU A 48 -26.70 -5.28 20.23
CA LEU A 48 -28.00 -5.47 19.59
C LEU A 48 -28.54 -6.89 19.84
N PHE A 49 -27.66 -7.89 19.72
CA PHE A 49 -28.01 -9.29 19.95
C PHE A 49 -28.35 -9.54 21.42
N LEU A 50 -27.57 -9.00 22.36
CA LEU A 50 -27.84 -9.08 23.80
C LEU A 50 -29.16 -8.38 24.14
N ALA A 51 -29.42 -7.18 23.61
CA ALA A 51 -30.67 -6.47 23.81
C ALA A 51 -31.87 -7.29 23.31
N PHE A 52 -31.74 -7.91 22.13
CA PHE A 52 -32.77 -8.79 21.58
C PHE A 52 -32.98 -10.06 22.45
N ALA A 53 -31.91 -10.72 22.87
CA ALA A 53 -31.98 -11.91 23.71
C ALA A 53 -32.63 -11.62 25.07
N LEU A 54 -32.26 -10.51 25.71
CA LEU A 54 -32.90 -10.05 26.96
C LEU A 54 -34.38 -9.74 26.74
N LEU A 55 -34.73 -9.08 25.64
CA LEU A 55 -36.11 -8.72 25.36
C LEU A 55 -37.00 -9.95 25.15
N VAL A 56 -36.52 -10.97 24.43
CA VAL A 56 -37.21 -12.26 24.28
C VAL A 56 -37.32 -12.99 25.63
N ALA A 57 -36.29 -12.95 26.47
CA ALA A 57 -36.28 -13.64 27.76
C ALA A 57 -37.23 -13.01 28.80
N PHE A 58 -37.37 -11.67 28.82
CA PHE A 58 -38.12 -10.96 29.86
C PHE A 58 -39.49 -10.42 29.40
N ALA A 59 -39.70 -10.21 28.11
CA ALA A 59 -40.95 -9.64 27.58
C ALA A 59 -41.27 -10.23 26.20
N PRO A 60 -41.75 -11.49 26.12
CA PRO A 60 -42.03 -12.20 24.86
C PRO A 60 -43.25 -11.64 24.09
N ASN A 61 -43.71 -10.44 24.39
CA ASN A 61 -44.83 -9.80 23.69
C ASN A 61 -44.32 -9.09 22.42
N GLY A 62 -44.83 -9.51 21.25
CA GLY A 62 -44.30 -9.12 19.93
C GLY A 62 -44.25 -7.61 19.65
N ALA A 63 -45.01 -6.79 20.40
CA ALA A 63 -45.00 -5.33 20.29
C ALA A 63 -43.67 -4.67 20.71
N ALA A 64 -42.94 -5.26 21.67
CA ALA A 64 -41.64 -4.72 22.10
C ALA A 64 -40.55 -4.96 21.04
N ILE A 65 -40.63 -6.10 20.33
CA ILE A 65 -39.70 -6.48 19.27
C ILE A 65 -39.86 -5.54 18.06
N SER A 66 -41.10 -5.26 17.65
CA SER A 66 -41.37 -4.37 16.52
C SER A 66 -40.95 -2.92 16.80
N ALA A 67 -41.15 -2.40 18.01
CA ALA A 67 -40.71 -1.07 18.40
C ALA A 67 -39.17 -0.91 18.35
N LEU A 68 -38.41 -1.92 18.80
CA LEU A 68 -36.94 -1.92 18.70
C LEU A 68 -36.48 -1.88 17.25
N ALA A 69 -37.09 -2.70 16.38
CA ALA A 69 -36.74 -2.77 14.96
C ALA A 69 -36.93 -1.42 14.25
N ILE A 70 -37.99 -0.68 14.57
CA ILE A 70 -38.29 0.64 13.98
C ILE A 70 -37.20 1.67 14.32
N ILE A 71 -36.59 1.60 15.50
CA ILE A 71 -35.55 2.56 15.92
C ILE A 71 -34.16 2.11 15.46
N ALA A 72 -33.89 0.79 15.47
CA ALA A 72 -32.60 0.24 15.09
C ALA A 72 -32.35 0.28 13.57
N ALA A 73 -33.38 0.04 12.76
CA ALA A 73 -33.23 -0.05 11.30
C ALA A 73 -32.66 1.24 10.66
N PRO A 74 -33.13 2.45 10.99
CA PRO A 74 -32.57 3.69 10.43
C PRO A 74 -31.10 3.91 10.80
N ILE A 75 -30.73 3.64 12.06
CA ILE A 75 -29.34 3.80 12.52
C ILE A 75 -28.41 2.84 11.77
N ALA A 76 -28.81 1.58 11.64
CA ALA A 76 -28.06 0.57 10.88
C ALA A 76 -27.93 0.96 9.40
N THR A 77 -29.00 1.48 8.80
CA THR A 77 -29.03 1.90 7.40
C THR A 77 -28.07 3.06 7.15
N MET A 78 -28.03 4.04 8.06
CA MET A 78 -27.17 5.20 7.92
C MET A 78 -25.68 4.82 8.01
N VAL A 79 -25.33 3.90 8.92
CA VAL A 79 -23.96 3.37 9.04
C VAL A 79 -23.58 2.59 7.78
N ALA A 80 -24.46 1.71 7.29
CA ALA A 80 -24.21 0.93 6.08
C ALA A 80 -23.99 1.84 4.86
N ALA A 81 -24.77 2.91 4.71
CA ALA A 81 -24.62 3.87 3.61
C ALA A 81 -23.30 4.65 3.71
N TYR A 82 -22.98 5.19 4.89
CA TYR A 82 -21.75 5.95 5.09
C TYR A 82 -20.50 5.12 4.78
N TYR A 83 -20.44 3.89 5.30
CA TYR A 83 -19.28 3.01 5.08
C TYR A 83 -19.29 2.33 3.72
N GLY A 84 -20.46 2.00 3.17
CA GLY A 84 -20.59 1.43 1.83
C GLY A 84 -20.06 2.39 0.76
N ILE A 85 -20.42 3.67 0.85
CA ILE A 85 -19.92 4.70 -0.07
C ILE A 85 -18.43 4.94 0.16
N SER A 86 -17.98 5.03 1.41
CA SER A 86 -16.56 5.25 1.72
C SER A 86 -15.67 4.11 1.21
N LEU A 87 -16.15 2.86 1.31
CA LEU A 87 -15.45 1.69 0.77
C LEU A 87 -15.43 1.72 -0.76
N ALA A 88 -16.54 2.06 -1.40
CA ALA A 88 -16.61 2.20 -2.85
C ALA A 88 -15.64 3.27 -3.38
N LEU A 89 -15.54 4.42 -2.71
CA LEU A 89 -14.59 5.46 -3.08
C LEU A 89 -13.13 4.97 -2.96
N LYS A 90 -12.82 4.20 -1.91
CA LYS A 90 -11.49 3.61 -1.75
C LYS A 90 -11.18 2.59 -2.85
N GLN A 91 -12.13 1.71 -3.17
CA GLN A 91 -11.98 0.76 -4.28
C GLN A 91 -11.75 1.45 -5.62
N VAL A 92 -12.42 2.58 -5.89
CA VAL A 92 -12.20 3.36 -7.11
C VAL A 92 -10.80 3.98 -7.13
N ALA A 93 -10.31 4.49 -5.99
CA ALA A 93 -8.95 5.02 -5.89
C ALA A 93 -7.90 3.93 -6.13
N ASP A 94 -8.06 2.77 -5.48
CA ASP A 94 -7.15 1.63 -5.62
C ASP A 94 -7.16 1.09 -7.07
N ALA A 95 -8.33 1.05 -7.72
CA ALA A 95 -8.45 0.65 -9.13
C ALA A 95 -7.75 1.62 -10.09
N ARG A 96 -7.79 2.93 -9.80
CA ARG A 96 -7.07 3.94 -10.59
C ARG A 96 -5.56 3.79 -10.45
N GLU A 97 -5.06 3.63 -9.23
CA GLU A 97 -3.64 3.40 -8.98
C GLU A 97 -3.14 2.13 -9.67
N ALA A 98 -3.91 1.04 -9.61
CA ALA A 98 -3.59 -0.20 -10.31
C ALA A 98 -3.55 -0.02 -11.84
N ALA A 99 -4.45 0.78 -12.41
CA ALA A 99 -4.48 1.08 -13.84
C ALA A 99 -3.25 1.91 -14.26
N GLU A 100 -2.90 2.95 -13.51
CA GLU A 100 -1.70 3.76 -13.76
C GLU A 100 -0.41 2.92 -13.66
N ALA A 101 -0.35 2.02 -12.68
CA ALA A 101 0.76 1.08 -12.53
C ALA A 101 0.84 0.07 -13.69
N ALA A 102 -0.30 -0.34 -14.25
CA ALA A 102 -0.33 -1.20 -15.43
C ALA A 102 0.12 -0.46 -16.69
N GLU A 103 -0.32 0.78 -16.87
CA GLU A 103 0.06 1.61 -18.01
C GLU A 103 1.55 1.97 -18.00
N SER A 104 2.11 2.28 -16.82
CA SER A 104 3.56 2.49 -16.70
C SER A 104 4.36 1.23 -17.04
N ARG A 105 3.90 0.05 -16.63
CA ARG A 105 4.51 -1.24 -17.02
C ARG A 105 4.42 -1.50 -18.52
N ALA A 106 3.30 -1.16 -19.16
CA ALA A 106 3.16 -1.29 -20.61
C ALA A 106 4.14 -0.36 -21.36
N ARG A 107 4.23 0.91 -20.97
CA ARG A 107 5.19 1.85 -21.57
C ARG A 107 6.65 1.41 -21.37
N ALA A 108 6.98 0.90 -20.17
CA ALA A 108 8.31 0.36 -19.91
C ALA A 108 8.63 -0.86 -20.80
N ALA A 109 7.66 -1.74 -21.03
CA ALA A 109 7.82 -2.87 -21.95
C ALA A 109 7.99 -2.41 -23.41
N GLU A 110 7.24 -1.40 -23.87
CA GLU A 110 7.40 -0.82 -25.20
C GLU A 110 8.79 -0.22 -25.42
N THR A 111 9.31 0.52 -24.43
CA THR A 111 10.68 1.06 -24.48
C THR A 111 11.70 -0.08 -24.51
N SER A 112 11.55 -1.08 -23.64
CA SER A 112 12.45 -2.23 -23.58
C SER A 112 12.45 -3.05 -24.87
N ALA A 113 11.31 -3.16 -25.57
CA ALA A 113 11.21 -3.85 -26.85
C ALA A 113 11.98 -3.09 -27.94
N ARG A 114 11.78 -1.75 -28.05
CA ARG A 114 12.51 -0.92 -29.01
C ARG A 114 14.02 -0.94 -28.76
N GLU A 115 14.44 -0.93 -27.50
CA GLU A 115 15.85 -1.07 -27.15
C GLU A 115 16.38 -2.45 -27.56
N SER A 116 15.62 -3.52 -27.32
CA SER A 116 16.02 -4.89 -27.72
C SER A 116 16.18 -5.01 -29.24
N ASP A 117 15.28 -4.42 -30.02
CA ASP A 117 15.38 -4.38 -31.49
C ASP A 117 16.64 -3.61 -31.95
N ALA A 118 16.96 -2.51 -31.27
CA ALA A 118 18.17 -1.74 -31.57
C ALA A 118 19.46 -2.53 -31.25
N TRP A 119 19.49 -3.27 -30.12
CA TRP A 119 20.58 -4.17 -29.78
C TRP A 119 20.72 -5.31 -30.80
N ALA A 120 19.60 -5.90 -31.24
CA ALA A 120 19.59 -6.96 -32.23
C ALA A 120 20.16 -6.49 -33.58
N ALA A 121 19.73 -5.32 -34.08
CA ALA A 121 20.24 -4.74 -35.30
C ALA A 121 21.76 -4.46 -35.23
N GLN A 122 22.25 -4.03 -34.06
CA GLN A 122 23.67 -3.81 -33.86
C GLN A 122 24.46 -5.13 -33.86
N MET A 123 23.96 -6.18 -33.22
CA MET A 123 24.60 -7.50 -33.25
C MET A 123 24.63 -8.10 -34.65
N GLU A 124 23.55 -7.96 -35.42
CA GLU A 124 23.50 -8.42 -36.81
C GLU A 124 24.53 -7.70 -37.68
N SER A 125 24.65 -6.38 -37.55
CA SER A 125 25.67 -5.61 -38.28
C SER A 125 27.10 -6.03 -37.89
N GLY A 126 27.35 -6.28 -36.60
CA GLY A 126 28.63 -6.76 -36.10
C GLY A 126 28.98 -8.16 -36.60
N LEU A 127 27.99 -9.06 -36.66
CA LEU A 127 28.11 -10.39 -37.23
C LEU A 127 28.47 -10.32 -38.72
N ARG A 128 27.74 -9.53 -39.52
CA ARG A 128 28.00 -9.36 -40.96
C ARG A 128 29.43 -8.86 -41.23
N VAL A 129 29.92 -7.93 -40.41
CA VAL A 129 31.31 -7.43 -40.50
C VAL A 129 32.33 -8.50 -40.12
N ALA A 130 32.06 -9.30 -39.09
CA ALA A 130 32.95 -10.40 -38.68
C ALA A 130 33.04 -11.51 -39.75
N VAL A 131 31.90 -11.87 -40.36
CA VAL A 131 31.82 -12.82 -41.49
C VAL A 131 32.60 -12.31 -42.69
N ALA A 132 32.42 -11.03 -43.07
CA ALA A 132 33.18 -10.43 -44.17
C ALA A 132 34.71 -10.50 -43.94
N LYS A 133 35.17 -10.23 -42.71
CA LYS A 133 36.60 -10.32 -42.36
C LYS A 133 37.15 -11.75 -42.40
N LEU A 134 36.37 -12.74 -41.96
CA LEU A 134 36.76 -14.15 -42.04
C LEU A 134 36.89 -14.61 -43.49
N ARG A 135 35.95 -14.18 -44.34
CA ARG A 135 35.95 -14.46 -45.78
C ARG A 135 37.15 -13.83 -46.48
N ASP A 136 37.47 -12.57 -46.19
CA ASP A 136 38.68 -11.90 -46.72
C ASP A 136 39.98 -12.60 -46.26
N ALA A 137 39.98 -13.19 -45.06
CA ALA A 137 41.09 -13.99 -44.56
C ALA A 137 41.12 -15.44 -45.11
N GLY A 138 40.19 -15.80 -46.01
CA GLY A 138 40.09 -17.12 -46.62
C GLY A 138 39.71 -18.24 -45.65
N ARG A 139 39.06 -17.92 -44.52
CA ARG A 139 38.58 -18.90 -43.54
C ARG A 139 37.09 -19.20 -43.71
N ASP A 140 36.72 -20.43 -43.40
CA ASP A 140 35.35 -20.93 -43.47
C ASP A 140 34.42 -20.18 -42.50
N THR A 141 33.20 -19.83 -42.94
CA THR A 141 32.20 -19.04 -42.19
C THR A 141 30.97 -19.86 -41.80
N SER A 142 30.89 -21.13 -42.21
CA SER A 142 29.72 -22.00 -42.03
C SER A 142 29.31 -22.21 -40.58
N ASP A 143 30.27 -22.31 -39.65
CA ASP A 143 29.98 -22.46 -38.21
C ASP A 143 29.38 -21.19 -37.57
N VAL A 144 29.73 -20.01 -38.10
CA VAL A 144 29.23 -18.71 -37.61
C VAL A 144 27.82 -18.46 -38.11
N GLU A 145 27.54 -18.80 -39.36
CA GLU A 145 26.20 -18.73 -39.97
C GLU A 145 25.22 -19.69 -39.28
N ARG A 146 25.69 -20.92 -38.98
CA ARG A 146 24.91 -21.91 -38.22
C ARG A 146 24.60 -21.47 -36.79
N ALA A 147 25.54 -20.80 -36.12
CA ALA A 147 25.34 -20.29 -34.75
C ALA A 147 24.42 -19.05 -34.70
N ALA A 148 24.35 -18.27 -35.77
CA ALA A 148 23.49 -17.09 -35.88
C ALA A 148 22.03 -17.41 -36.25
N GLY A 149 21.73 -18.65 -36.65
CA GLY A 149 20.37 -19.09 -36.99
C GLY A 149 19.83 -18.57 -38.32
N THR A 150 20.70 -17.99 -39.17
CA THR A 150 20.33 -17.53 -40.51
C THR A 150 20.32 -18.73 -41.48
N PRO A 151 19.23 -19.01 -42.22
CA PRO A 151 19.24 -20.04 -43.26
C PRO A 151 20.24 -19.66 -44.37
N ASP A 152 20.90 -20.67 -44.96
CA ASP A 152 21.98 -20.57 -45.97
C ASP A 152 21.63 -19.74 -47.24
N GLU A 153 20.40 -19.25 -47.39
CA GLU A 153 19.87 -18.67 -48.63
C GLU A 153 19.76 -17.12 -48.60
N PHE A 154 20.36 -16.44 -47.62
CA PHE A 154 20.18 -14.98 -47.43
C PHE A 154 21.21 -14.05 -48.12
N PHE A 155 22.18 -14.59 -48.90
CA PHE A 155 23.17 -13.80 -49.63
C PHE A 155 23.30 -14.19 -51.10
#